data_AF-A0A9E3JC95-F1
#
_entry.id   AF-A0A9E3JC95-F1
#
_cell.length_a   1.000
_cell.length_b   1.000
_cell.length_c   1.000
_cell.angle_alpha   90.00
_cell.angle_beta   90.00
_cell.angle_gamma   90.00
#
_symmetry.space_group_name_H-M   'P 1'
#
loop_
_entity.id
_entity.type
_entity.pdbx_description
1 polymer ?
#
loop_
_entity_poly.entity_id
_entity_poly.type
_entity_poly.pdbx_seq_one_letter_code
_entity_poly.pdbx_strand_id
1 'polypeptide(L)'
;MSDRAERAGWTPPLRRRRRSDWATQAPTWREARPALIADALKRASGRPCGNWFVVGASRDVRAGDRPYGRTVGGVEVVLWRSDTG
;
A
#
# COMPACT_ATOMS: atom_id res chain seq x y z
N MET A 1 -45.63 -2.90 -3.50
CA MET A 1 -45.19 -4.28 -3.76
C MET A 1 -43.85 -4.20 -4.45
N SER A 2 -42.84 -4.84 -3.88
CA SER A 2 -41.41 -4.58 -4.10
C SER A 2 -40.95 -4.86 -5.52
N ASP A 3 -40.40 -3.84 -6.17
CA ASP A 3 -39.59 -4.01 -7.37
C ASP A 3 -38.13 -4.13 -6.94
N ARG A 4 -37.71 -5.36 -6.60
CA ARG A 4 -36.29 -5.68 -6.44
C ARG A 4 -35.69 -5.68 -7.84
N ALA A 5 -35.30 -4.51 -8.31
CA ALA A 5 -34.48 -4.37 -9.51
C ALA A 5 -33.30 -5.34 -9.39
N GLU A 6 -33.25 -6.29 -10.32
CA GLU A 6 -32.15 -7.24 -10.50
C GLU A 6 -30.84 -6.45 -10.56
N ARG A 7 -30.08 -6.46 -9.48
CA ARG A 7 -28.70 -6.00 -9.50
C ARG A 7 -27.95 -7.00 -10.37
N ALA A 8 -27.75 -6.66 -11.64
CA ALA A 8 -26.78 -7.32 -12.50
C ALA A 8 -25.48 -7.44 -11.69
N GLY A 9 -25.19 -8.68 -11.25
CA GLY A 9 -24.18 -8.94 -10.25
C GLY A 9 -22.81 -8.58 -10.80
N TRP A 10 -22.24 -7.46 -10.34
CA TRP A 10 -20.86 -7.12 -10.63
C TRP A 10 -19.97 -8.29 -10.23
N THR A 11 -19.31 -8.90 -11.21
CA THR A 11 -18.35 -9.98 -10.99
C THR A 11 -16.96 -9.36 -10.86
N PRO A 12 -16.31 -9.43 -9.69
CA PRO A 12 -15.00 -8.85 -9.51
C PRO A 12 -13.97 -9.50 -10.46
N PRO A 13 -13.14 -8.71 -11.16
CA PRO A 13 -12.07 -9.24 -12.02
C PRO A 13 -10.95 -9.91 -11.20
N LEU A 14 -10.94 -9.71 -9.88
CA LEU A 14 -9.98 -10.28 -8.96
C LEU A 14 -10.50 -11.59 -8.38
N ARG A 15 -9.76 -12.68 -8.62
CA ARG A 15 -9.98 -13.97 -7.96
C ARG A 15 -9.13 -14.02 -6.71
N ARG A 16 -9.74 -14.19 -5.54
CA ARG A 16 -8.99 -14.55 -4.33
C ARG A 16 -8.33 -15.91 -4.55
N ARG A 17 -7.00 -15.96 -4.52
CA ARG A 17 -6.29 -17.24 -4.43
C ARG A 17 -6.59 -17.89 -3.09
N ARG A 18 -6.68 -19.22 -3.07
CA ARG A 18 -6.71 -19.97 -1.82
C ARG A 18 -5.48 -19.59 -1.00
N ARG A 19 -5.70 -19.29 0.27
CA ARG A 19 -4.62 -19.03 1.23
C ARG A 19 -3.80 -20.32 1.31
N SER A 20 -2.51 -20.24 1.03
CA SER A 20 -1.60 -21.35 1.28
C SER A 20 -1.56 -21.62 2.78
N ASP A 21 -1.42 -22.89 3.16
CA ASP A 21 -1.08 -23.22 4.53
C ASP A 21 0.35 -22.74 4.79
N TRP A 22 0.45 -21.63 5.51
CA TRP A 22 1.72 -20.95 5.78
C TRP A 22 2.68 -21.87 6.54
N ALA A 23 2.16 -22.76 7.39
CA ALA A 23 2.96 -23.68 8.18
C ALA A 23 3.66 -24.75 7.31
N THR A 24 3.12 -25.06 6.13
CA THR A 24 3.70 -26.07 5.23
C THR A 24 4.59 -25.47 4.14
N GLN A 25 4.76 -24.14 4.08
CA GLN A 25 5.63 -23.53 3.09
C GLN A 25 7.11 -23.80 3.43
N ALA A 26 7.83 -24.41 2.49
CA ALA A 26 9.26 -24.57 2.61
C ALA A 26 9.94 -23.19 2.63
N PRO A 27 10.91 -22.97 3.53
CA PRO A 27 11.61 -21.69 3.61
C PRO A 27 12.49 -21.49 2.37
N THR A 28 12.24 -20.42 1.60
CA THR A 28 12.93 -20.12 0.34
C THR A 28 14.20 -19.28 0.50
N TRP A 29 14.69 -19.03 1.73
CA TRP A 29 15.86 -18.17 1.96
C TRP A 29 17.13 -18.65 1.25
N ARG A 30 17.24 -19.96 0.97
CA ARG A 30 18.36 -20.54 0.19
C ARG A 30 18.32 -20.19 -1.29
N GLU A 31 17.15 -19.84 -1.81
CA GLU A 31 16.97 -19.38 -3.19
C GLU A 31 17.30 -17.89 -3.34
N ALA A 32 17.52 -17.19 -2.22
CA ALA A 32 17.91 -15.79 -2.25
C ALA A 32 19.27 -15.65 -2.95
N ARG A 33 19.34 -14.69 -3.88
CA ARG A 33 20.57 -14.32 -4.59
C ARG A 33 20.98 -12.92 -4.12
N PRO A 34 21.87 -12.79 -3.11
CA PRO A 34 22.20 -11.49 -2.50
C PRO A 34 22.64 -10.43 -3.50
N ALA A 35 23.45 -10.82 -4.50
CA ALA A 35 23.89 -9.91 -5.56
C ALA A 35 22.72 -9.37 -6.38
N LEU A 36 21.76 -10.22 -6.76
CA LEU A 36 20.58 -9.81 -7.52
C LEU A 36 19.69 -8.87 -6.69
N ILE A 37 19.52 -9.17 -5.39
CA ILE A 37 18.79 -8.31 -4.46
C ILE A 37 19.44 -6.93 -4.36
N ALA A 38 20.78 -6.89 -4.21
CA ALA A 38 21.53 -5.64 -4.13
C ALA A 38 21.42 -4.81 -5.42
N ASP A 39 21.54 -5.45 -6.58
CA ASP A 39 21.40 -4.79 -7.88
C ASP A 39 19.99 -4.26 -8.13
N ALA A 40 18.96 -5.03 -7.76
CA ALA A 40 17.57 -4.62 -7.84
C ALA A 40 17.29 -3.44 -6.91
N LEU A 41 17.82 -3.47 -5.68
CA LEU A 41 17.71 -2.37 -4.72
C LEU A 41 18.39 -1.11 -5.24
N LYS A 42 19.65 -1.21 -5.69
CA LYS A 42 20.39 -0.08 -6.27
C LYS A 42 19.64 0.56 -7.43
N ARG A 43 19.07 -0.26 -8.32
CA ARG A 43 18.27 0.21 -9.46
C ARG A 43 16.97 0.87 -9.04
N ALA A 44 16.26 0.30 -8.06
CA ALA A 44 15.02 0.86 -7.54
C ALA A 44 15.27 2.22 -6.88
N SER A 45 16.27 2.32 -5.99
CA SER A 45 16.63 3.55 -5.29
C SER A 45 17.18 4.65 -6.20
N GLY A 46 17.81 4.29 -7.34
CA GLY A 46 18.31 5.26 -8.32
C GLY A 46 17.25 5.78 -9.29
N ARG A 47 16.06 5.18 -9.34
CA ARG A 47 14.95 5.71 -10.12
C ARG A 47 14.19 6.72 -9.25
N PRO A 48 13.64 7.81 -9.82
CA PRO A 48 12.57 8.57 -9.18
C PRO A 48 11.31 7.69 -9.16
N CYS A 49 11.38 6.59 -8.42
CA CYS A 49 10.26 5.71 -8.20
C CYS A 49 9.38 6.36 -7.15
N GLY A 50 8.09 6.46 -7.45
CA GLY A 50 7.05 6.79 -6.48
C GLY A 50 6.95 5.67 -5.45
N ASN A 51 7.90 5.64 -4.52
CA ASN A 51 7.83 4.78 -3.35
C ASN A 51 6.72 5.28 -2.43
N TRP A 52 6.01 4.33 -1.83
CA TRP A 52 5.04 4.63 -0.81
C TRP A 52 5.77 4.78 0.52
N PHE A 53 5.66 5.97 1.11
CA PHE A 53 6.19 6.24 2.45
C PHE A 53 5.05 6.29 3.45
N VAL A 54 5.26 5.68 4.62
CA VAL A 54 4.29 5.79 5.71
C VAL A 54 4.48 7.13 6.40
N VAL A 55 3.47 7.99 6.27
CA VAL A 55 3.51 9.38 6.77
C VAL A 55 2.79 9.58 8.10
N GLY A 56 2.06 8.59 8.62
CA GLY A 56 1.39 8.68 9.92
C GLY A 56 0.10 7.87 9.99
N ALA A 57 -0.55 7.87 11.15
CA ALA A 57 -1.87 7.28 11.26
C ALA A 57 -2.92 8.28 10.72
N SER A 58 -3.92 7.76 10.00
CA SER A 58 -5.03 8.55 9.46
C SER A 58 -5.75 9.39 10.53
N ARG A 59 -5.75 8.91 11.78
CA ARG A 59 -6.37 9.57 12.94
C ARG A 59 -5.64 10.85 13.40
N ASP A 60 -4.38 11.03 12.98
CA ASP A 60 -3.54 12.18 13.31
C ASP A 60 -3.74 13.31 12.29
N VAL A 61 -4.44 13.05 11.18
CA VAL A 61 -4.76 14.01 10.12
C VAL A 61 -6.28 14.00 9.88
N ARG A 62 -7.02 14.70 10.72
CA ARG A 62 -8.49 14.82 10.60
C ARG A 62 -8.88 16.07 9.82
N ALA A 63 -10.07 16.05 9.24
CA ALA A 63 -10.62 17.22 8.56
C ALA A 63 -10.95 18.30 9.60
N GLY A 64 -10.62 19.56 9.30
CA GLY A 64 -10.83 20.69 10.21
C GLY A 64 -9.76 20.87 11.30
N ASP A 65 -8.87 19.89 11.49
CA ASP A 65 -7.71 20.03 12.38
C ASP A 65 -6.57 20.79 11.68
N ARG A 66 -5.56 21.19 12.47
CA ARG A 66 -4.36 21.85 11.93
C ARG A 66 -3.58 20.91 11.00
N PRO A 67 -2.96 21.43 9.91
CA PRO A 67 -2.06 20.64 9.08
C PRO A 67 -0.92 20.00 9.89
N TYR A 68 -0.54 18.79 9.50
CA TYR A 68 0.47 17.96 10.17
C TYR A 68 1.75 17.90 9.32
N GLY A 69 2.84 18.49 9.82
CA GLY A 69 4.15 18.45 9.18
C GLY A 69 4.92 17.16 9.51
N ARG A 70 5.63 16.59 8.53
CA ARG A 70 6.51 15.44 8.72
C ARG A 70 7.68 15.44 7.73
N THR A 71 8.83 14.94 8.14
CA THR A 71 9.96 14.70 7.23
C THR A 71 9.94 13.25 6.70
N VAL A 72 10.06 13.08 5.39
CA VAL A 72 10.17 11.80 4.69
C VAL A 72 11.41 11.84 3.81
N GLY A 73 12.37 10.93 4.06
CA GLY A 73 13.58 10.85 3.25
C GLY A 73 14.39 12.16 3.19
N GLY A 74 14.36 12.97 4.26
CA GLY A 74 15.02 14.28 4.31
C GLY A 74 14.22 15.43 3.69
N VAL A 75 13.01 15.18 3.18
CA VAL A 75 12.12 16.20 2.62
C VAL A 75 10.97 16.45 3.58
N GLU A 76 10.69 17.72 3.91
CA GLU A 76 9.50 18.07 4.67
C GLU A 76 8.25 18.04 3.79
N VAL A 77 7.20 17.41 4.32
CA VAL A 77 5.87 17.34 3.71
C VAL A 77 4.83 17.80 4.73
N VAL A 78 3.76 18.42 4.24
CA VAL A 78 2.62 18.84 5.05
C VAL A 78 1.41 18.03 4.63
N LEU A 79 0.73 17.47 5.63
CA LEU A 79 -0.43 16.61 5.46
C LEU A 79 -1.65 17.34 6.00
N TRP A 80 -2.72 17.38 5.21
CA TRP A 80 -4.02 17.89 5.64
C TRP A 80 -5.10 17.01 5.03
N ARG A 81 -6.30 17.08 5.60
CA ARG A 81 -7.49 16.39 5.08
C ARG A 81 -8.51 17.42 4.63
N SER A 82 -9.06 17.25 3.43
CA SER A 82 -10.18 18.07 2.95
C SER A 82 -11.46 17.73 3.73
N ASP A 83 -12.44 18.61 3.60
CA ASP A 83 -13.81 18.41 4.10
C ASP A 83 -14.51 17.19 3.48
N THR A 84 -14.15 16.82 2.25
CA THR A 84 -14.68 15.65 1.52
C THR A 84 -14.02 14.31 1.86
N GLY A 85 -12.92 14.33 2.63
CA GLY A 85 -12.27 13.12 3.15
C GLY A 85 -11.06 12.64 2.37
#